data_AF-A0A2Z7DG18-F1
#
_entry.id   AF-A0A2Z7DG18-F1
#
_cell.length_a   1.000
_cell.length_b   1.000
_cell.length_c   1.000
_cell.angle_alpha   90.00
_cell.angle_beta   90.00
_cell.angle_gamma   90.00
#
_symmetry.space_group_name_H-M   'P 1'
#
loop_
_entity.id
_entity.type
_entity.pdbx_description
1 polymer ?
#
loop_
_entity_poly.entity_id
_entity_poly.type
_entity_poly.pdbx_seq_one_letter_code
_entity_poly.pdbx_strand_id
1 'polypeptide(L)'
;MASSYISNALQINFDSVLGIQDNYGMVNMFRALEATGLRGFLGCSSVLYEQELEQFFDTTLIEDGDITCAVSGKYVAISASRFAGIFNLSTDGLIDLSEVPNDLVLQARTLFSKSGTPVQFSCKKRLLKYEFCLLNDILAKAISVKAGSFDVVTHERFLMMTAIHFGVKINWSTILFEVLKEMVDRPQKEPRVLGLKFVFFLRATLRLLWERQQSFLP
;
A
#
# COMPACT_ATOMS: atom_id res chain seq x y z
N MET A 1 29.36 11.78 21.89
CA MET A 1 29.67 10.45 21.32
C MET A 1 28.75 10.25 20.13
N ALA A 2 29.33 10.13 18.93
CA ALA A 2 28.56 9.85 17.72
C ALA A 2 28.16 8.38 17.72
N SER A 3 26.88 8.09 17.92
CA SER A 3 26.35 6.75 17.66
C SER A 3 26.21 6.61 16.15
N SER A 4 27.07 5.78 15.56
CA SER A 4 26.89 5.25 14.22
C SER A 4 25.64 4.35 14.22
N TYR A 5 24.47 4.94 14.00
CA TYR A 5 23.27 4.17 13.71
C TYR A 5 23.43 3.61 12.31
N ILE A 6 23.75 2.32 12.22
CA ILE A 6 23.63 1.56 10.98
C ILE A 6 22.13 1.47 10.68
N SER A 7 21.64 2.49 9.96
CA SER A 7 20.29 2.60 9.43
C SER A 7 20.14 1.64 8.26
N ASN A 8 19.96 0.35 8.54
CA ASN A 8 19.47 -0.61 7.54
C ASN A 8 17.92 -0.62 7.53
N ALA A 9 17.30 0.56 7.42
CA ALA A 9 15.87 0.68 7.13
C ALA A 9 15.70 0.52 5.61
N LEU A 10 15.45 -0.71 5.17
CA LEU A 10 15.79 -1.12 3.80
C LEU A 10 15.04 -0.45 2.65
N GLN A 11 14.05 0.44 2.81
CA GLN A 11 13.17 0.94 1.71
C GLN A 11 12.61 -0.22 0.83
N ILE A 12 11.57 -0.01 0.01
CA ILE A 12 11.57 -0.84 -1.22
C ILE A 12 12.64 -0.17 -2.07
N ASN A 13 13.81 -0.80 -2.23
CA ASN A 13 14.71 -0.37 -3.27
C ASN A 13 14.12 -0.81 -4.61
N PHE A 14 13.22 0.03 -5.15
CA PHE A 14 12.61 -0.19 -6.47
C PHE A 14 13.71 -0.41 -7.51
N ASP A 15 14.84 0.28 -7.41
CA ASP A 15 15.99 0.12 -8.31
C ASP A 15 16.61 -1.28 -8.20
N SER A 16 16.68 -1.87 -6.99
CA SER A 16 17.12 -3.26 -6.81
C SER A 16 16.15 -4.26 -7.41
N VAL A 17 14.84 -4.06 -7.27
CA VAL A 17 13.84 -5.00 -7.84
C VAL A 17 13.75 -4.87 -9.36
N LEU A 18 13.85 -3.65 -9.88
CA LEU A 18 13.91 -3.39 -11.33
C LEU A 18 15.22 -3.90 -11.95
N GLY A 19 16.29 -4.07 -11.15
CA GLY A 19 17.55 -4.65 -11.57
C GLY A 19 17.58 -6.18 -11.67
N ILE A 20 16.54 -6.89 -11.19
CA ILE A 20 16.43 -8.35 -11.29
C ILE A 20 16.11 -8.73 -12.73
N GLN A 21 17.11 -9.20 -13.49
CA GLN A 21 16.98 -9.47 -14.92
C GLN A 21 16.07 -10.68 -15.23
N ASP A 22 15.97 -11.65 -14.32
CA ASP A 22 15.33 -12.95 -14.60
C ASP A 22 13.83 -13.01 -14.26
N ASN A 23 13.21 -11.90 -13.84
CA ASN A 23 11.79 -11.89 -13.46
C ASN A 23 11.00 -10.75 -14.12
N TYR A 24 10.80 -10.88 -15.43
CA TYR A 24 10.09 -9.89 -16.25
C TYR A 24 8.69 -9.54 -15.71
N GLY A 25 7.96 -10.53 -15.18
CA GLY A 25 6.64 -10.32 -14.59
C GLY A 25 6.68 -9.43 -13.35
N MET A 26 7.64 -9.69 -12.44
CA MET A 26 7.87 -8.84 -11.28
C MET A 26 8.33 -7.42 -11.68
N VAL A 27 9.28 -7.30 -12.59
CA VAL A 27 9.77 -5.99 -13.07
C VAL A 27 8.63 -5.15 -13.65
N ASN A 28 7.77 -5.73 -14.48
CA ASN A 28 6.62 -5.03 -15.05
C ASN A 28 5.61 -4.61 -13.99
N MET A 29 5.34 -5.49 -13.01
CA MET A 29 4.49 -5.16 -11.87
C MET A 29 5.02 -3.96 -11.08
N PHE A 30 6.33 -3.90 -10.82
CA PHE A 30 6.95 -2.76 -10.12
C PHE A 30 6.92 -1.47 -10.94
N ARG A 31 7.12 -1.55 -12.26
CA ARG A 31 6.93 -0.38 -13.16
C ARG A 31 5.48 0.12 -13.15
N ALA A 32 4.51 -0.80 -13.14
CA ALA A 32 3.10 -0.43 -13.04
C ALA A 32 2.80 0.24 -11.69
N LEU A 33 3.36 -0.25 -10.58
CA LEU A 33 3.26 0.39 -9.27
C LEU A 33 3.96 1.76 -9.21
N GLU A 34 5.01 1.97 -10.00
CA GLU A 34 5.64 3.29 -10.10
C GLU A 34 4.77 4.27 -10.89
N ALA A 35 4.16 3.81 -11.99
CA ALA A 35 3.26 4.60 -12.82
C ALA A 35 1.99 5.06 -12.07
N THR A 36 1.59 4.37 -11.00
CA THR A 36 0.44 4.77 -10.17
C THR A 36 0.78 5.86 -9.15
N GLY A 37 2.05 6.21 -8.97
CA GLY A 37 2.52 7.13 -7.93
C GLY A 37 2.63 6.49 -6.54
N LEU A 38 2.25 5.20 -6.40
CA LEU A 38 2.32 4.48 -5.12
C LEU A 38 3.73 4.36 -4.57
N ARG A 39 4.77 4.49 -5.40
CA ARG A 39 6.17 4.55 -4.96
C ARG A 39 6.41 5.66 -3.92
N GLY A 40 5.84 6.85 -4.12
CA GLY A 40 6.01 7.98 -3.19
C GLY A 40 5.43 7.67 -1.82
N PHE A 41 4.25 7.05 -1.81
CA PHE A 41 3.54 6.62 -0.61
C PHE A 41 4.24 5.46 0.13
N LEU A 42 4.68 4.44 -0.62
CA LEU A 42 5.34 3.24 -0.07
C LEU A 42 6.81 3.49 0.33
N GLY A 43 7.39 4.61 -0.09
CA GLY A 43 8.79 4.97 0.15
C GLY A 43 9.04 5.78 1.42
N CYS A 44 8.01 6.16 2.17
CA CYS A 44 8.17 7.05 3.33
C CYS A 44 8.92 6.38 4.49
N SER A 45 10.03 7.01 4.91
CA SER A 45 10.77 6.59 6.10
C SER A 45 9.98 6.88 7.36
N SER A 46 9.78 5.84 8.14
CA SER A 46 8.98 5.79 9.35
C SER A 46 9.80 5.86 10.63
N VAL A 47 11.12 5.90 10.52
CA VAL A 47 12.07 5.86 11.65
C VAL A 47 12.17 7.21 12.36
N LEU A 48 11.58 8.27 11.78
CA LEU A 48 11.80 9.64 12.23
C LEU A 48 10.59 10.33 12.87
N TYR A 49 9.42 9.69 12.98
CA TYR A 49 8.16 10.43 13.25
C TYR A 49 7.22 9.79 14.27
N GLU A 50 7.69 8.94 15.18
CA GLU A 50 6.77 8.25 16.10
C GLU A 50 6.03 9.24 17.02
N GLN A 51 6.73 10.25 17.56
CA GLN A 51 6.11 11.28 18.41
C GLN A 51 5.22 12.24 17.63
N GLU A 52 5.63 12.64 16.44
CA GLU A 52 4.87 13.53 15.56
C GLU A 52 3.61 12.85 15.02
N LEU A 53 3.66 11.53 14.78
CA LEU A 53 2.49 10.73 14.38
C LEU A 53 1.54 10.48 15.55
N GLU A 54 2.05 10.26 16.77
CA GLU A 54 1.20 10.26 17.97
C GLU A 54 0.44 11.58 18.10
N GLN A 55 1.15 12.71 18.06
CA GLN A 55 0.54 14.04 18.12
C GLN A 55 -0.45 14.29 16.98
N PHE A 56 -0.13 13.81 15.77
CA PHE A 56 -1.05 13.85 14.64
C PHE A 56 -2.36 13.16 15.01
N PHE A 57 -2.37 11.86 15.31
CA PHE A 57 -3.61 11.14 15.61
C PHE A 57 -4.34 11.65 16.86
N ASP A 58 -3.62 12.18 17.86
CA ASP A 58 -4.19 12.79 19.06
C ASP A 58 -5.04 14.03 18.77
N THR A 59 -4.65 14.79 17.75
CA THR A 59 -5.25 16.10 17.43
C THR A 59 -6.01 16.10 16.11
N THR A 60 -6.08 14.94 15.45
CA THR A 60 -6.71 14.81 14.14
C THR A 60 -8.21 14.64 14.26
N LEU A 61 -8.93 15.37 13.44
CA LEU A 61 -10.39 15.32 13.31
C LEU A 61 -10.78 15.54 11.85
N ILE A 62 -11.92 14.99 11.45
CA ILE A 62 -12.46 15.15 10.10
C ILE A 62 -13.46 16.30 10.12
N GLU A 63 -13.18 17.35 9.36
CA GLU A 63 -14.02 18.54 9.21
C GLU A 63 -14.25 18.80 7.72
N ASP A 64 -15.52 18.92 7.31
CA ASP A 64 -15.92 19.19 5.93
C ASP A 64 -15.30 18.27 4.86
N GLY A 65 -14.94 17.03 5.26
CA GLY A 65 -14.33 16.03 4.40
C GLY A 65 -12.79 16.08 4.32
N ASP A 66 -12.17 17.07 4.94
CA ASP A 66 -10.72 17.23 5.08
C ASP A 66 -10.23 16.71 6.45
N ILE A 67 -8.92 16.43 6.53
CA ILE A 67 -8.28 15.97 7.76
C ILE A 67 -7.59 17.17 8.42
N THR A 68 -8.09 17.62 9.56
CA THR A 68 -7.50 18.71 10.34
C THR A 68 -6.68 18.14 11.48
N CYS A 69 -5.39 18.51 11.61
CA CYS A 69 -4.52 18.05 12.69
C CYS A 69 -3.63 19.18 13.22
N ALA A 70 -3.13 19.07 14.46
CA ALA A 70 -2.17 20.02 15.02
C ALA A 70 -0.72 19.62 14.67
N VAL A 71 0.00 20.52 14.00
CA VAL A 71 1.43 20.39 13.72
C VAL A 71 2.16 21.53 14.43
N SER A 72 3.04 21.19 15.38
CA SER A 72 3.78 22.18 16.18
C SER A 72 2.89 23.24 16.85
N GLY A 73 1.70 22.85 17.31
CA GLY A 73 0.74 23.73 17.98
C GLY A 73 -0.14 24.58 17.05
N LYS A 74 -0.07 24.39 15.73
CA LYS A 74 -0.96 25.03 14.75
C LYS A 74 -1.84 24.00 14.06
N TYR A 75 -3.13 24.29 13.92
CA TYR A 75 -4.03 23.44 13.14
C TYR A 75 -3.78 23.61 11.64
N VAL A 76 -3.68 22.49 10.93
CA VAL A 76 -3.48 22.42 9.49
C VAL A 76 -4.54 21.48 8.93
N ALA A 77 -5.26 21.97 7.91
CA ALA A 77 -6.15 21.14 7.12
C ALA A 77 -5.38 20.47 5.96
N ILE A 78 -5.53 19.15 5.86
CA ILE A 78 -5.00 18.30 4.80
C ILE A 78 -6.18 17.92 3.92
N SER A 79 -6.32 18.62 2.81
CA SER A 79 -7.30 18.27 1.78
C SER A 79 -6.83 17.08 0.94
N ALA A 80 -7.78 16.41 0.29
CA ALA A 80 -7.49 15.32 -0.66
C ALA A 80 -6.50 15.75 -1.76
N SER A 81 -6.62 16.98 -2.26
CA SER A 81 -5.73 17.52 -3.29
C SER A 81 -4.31 17.79 -2.78
N ARG A 82 -4.16 18.28 -1.54
CA ARG A 82 -2.85 18.43 -0.88
C ARG A 82 -2.21 17.08 -0.63
N PHE A 83 -2.98 16.11 -0.15
CA PHE A 83 -2.53 14.74 0.04
C PHE A 83 -2.03 14.13 -1.28
N ALA A 84 -2.81 14.25 -2.36
CA ALA A 84 -2.43 13.78 -3.69
C ALA A 84 -1.10 14.39 -4.17
N GLY A 85 -0.93 15.72 -4.02
CA GLY A 85 0.26 16.43 -4.45
C GLY A 85 1.53 16.04 -3.68
N ILE A 86 1.42 15.83 -2.36
CA ILE A 86 2.57 15.44 -1.51
C ILE A 86 3.11 14.06 -1.91
N PHE A 87 2.21 13.11 -2.17
CA PHE A 87 2.58 11.74 -2.51
C PHE A 87 2.71 11.49 -4.02
N ASN A 88 2.48 12.53 -4.84
CA ASN A 88 2.44 12.45 -6.30
C ASN A 88 1.50 11.33 -6.80
N LEU A 89 0.31 11.22 -6.18
CA LEU A 89 -0.68 10.19 -6.50
C LEU A 89 -1.51 10.59 -7.72
N SER A 90 -1.89 9.61 -8.54
CA SER A 90 -2.87 9.83 -9.60
C SER A 90 -4.22 10.25 -9.02
N THR A 91 -4.75 11.38 -9.53
CA THR A 91 -6.12 11.84 -9.34
C THR A 91 -7.05 11.39 -10.48
N ASP A 92 -6.48 10.86 -11.56
CA ASP A 92 -7.22 10.37 -12.71
C ASP A 92 -7.57 8.89 -12.55
N GLY A 93 -8.71 8.48 -13.13
CA GLY A 93 -9.10 7.08 -13.24
C GLY A 93 -10.29 6.71 -12.36
N LEU A 94 -10.49 5.40 -12.21
CA LEU A 94 -11.61 4.83 -11.48
C LEU A 94 -11.48 5.12 -9.98
N ILE A 95 -12.60 5.52 -9.36
CA ILE A 95 -12.72 5.67 -7.91
C ILE A 95 -13.35 4.40 -7.32
N ASP A 96 -14.33 3.81 -8.02
CA ASP A 96 -14.91 2.53 -7.66
C ASP A 96 -14.19 1.39 -8.40
N LEU A 97 -13.63 0.46 -7.61
CA LEU A 97 -12.95 -0.72 -8.13
C LEU A 97 -13.91 -1.69 -8.82
N SER A 98 -15.20 -1.62 -8.51
CA SER A 98 -16.23 -2.43 -9.16
C SER A 98 -16.36 -2.11 -10.66
N GLU A 99 -15.90 -0.92 -11.09
CA GLU A 99 -15.89 -0.47 -12.47
C GLU A 99 -14.70 -1.01 -13.29
N VAL A 100 -13.79 -1.79 -12.69
CA VAL A 100 -12.70 -2.44 -13.44
C VAL A 100 -13.32 -3.35 -14.51
N PRO A 101 -12.91 -3.22 -15.79
CA PRO A 101 -13.54 -3.95 -16.90
C PRO A 101 -13.59 -5.46 -16.68
N ASN A 102 -14.80 -6.03 -16.74
CA ASN A 102 -15.05 -7.44 -16.42
C ASN A 102 -14.23 -8.43 -17.26
N ASP A 103 -13.97 -8.10 -18.52
CA ASP A 103 -13.12 -8.90 -19.41
C ASP A 103 -11.68 -9.02 -18.88
N LEU A 104 -11.11 -7.93 -18.35
CA LEU A 104 -9.80 -7.93 -17.70
C LEU A 104 -9.82 -8.73 -16.40
N VAL A 105 -10.89 -8.61 -15.60
CA VAL A 105 -11.01 -9.40 -14.37
C VAL A 105 -11.09 -10.89 -14.70
N LEU A 106 -11.85 -11.28 -15.73
CA LEU A 106 -11.90 -12.68 -16.18
C LEU A 106 -10.54 -13.18 -16.68
N GLN A 107 -9.79 -12.35 -17.41
CA GLN A 107 -8.44 -12.68 -17.85
C GLN A 107 -7.47 -12.86 -16.66
N ALA A 108 -7.54 -11.98 -15.65
CA ALA A 108 -6.74 -12.05 -14.43
C ALA A 108 -6.91 -13.38 -13.68
N ARG A 109 -8.12 -13.96 -13.66
CA ARG A 109 -8.41 -15.22 -12.94
C ARG A 109 -7.51 -16.36 -13.38
N THR A 110 -7.23 -16.45 -14.67
CA THR A 110 -6.36 -17.48 -15.23
C THR A 110 -4.91 -17.05 -15.14
N LEU A 111 -4.63 -15.78 -15.44
CA LEU A 111 -3.28 -15.23 -15.49
C LEU A 111 -2.58 -15.25 -14.13
N PHE A 112 -3.30 -14.90 -13.06
CA PHE A 112 -2.77 -14.85 -11.70
C PHE A 112 -2.61 -16.23 -11.08
N SER A 113 -3.28 -17.24 -11.63
CA SER A 113 -3.29 -18.60 -11.10
C SER A 113 -1.98 -19.33 -11.31
N LYS A 114 -1.51 -20.08 -10.31
CA LYS A 114 -0.36 -20.99 -10.44
C LYS A 114 -0.66 -22.17 -11.37
N SER A 115 -1.88 -22.70 -11.30
CA SER A 115 -2.28 -23.88 -12.07
C SER A 115 -2.69 -23.56 -13.50
N GLY A 116 -2.76 -22.26 -13.86
CA GLY A 116 -3.32 -21.83 -15.15
C GLY A 116 -4.83 -22.08 -15.28
N THR A 117 -5.51 -22.46 -14.20
CA THR A 117 -6.97 -22.57 -14.15
C THR A 117 -7.58 -21.34 -13.49
N PRO A 118 -8.78 -20.87 -13.91
CA PRO A 118 -9.39 -19.68 -13.33
C PRO A 118 -9.62 -19.81 -11.82
N VAL A 119 -9.02 -18.92 -11.03
CA VAL A 119 -9.33 -18.83 -9.58
C VAL A 119 -10.62 -18.07 -9.34
N GLN A 120 -11.20 -18.17 -8.14
CA GLN A 120 -12.25 -17.25 -7.71
C GLN A 120 -11.67 -15.86 -7.40
N PHE A 121 -12.50 -14.81 -7.47
CA PHE A 121 -12.08 -13.44 -7.15
C PHE A 121 -11.58 -13.30 -5.72
N SER A 122 -12.23 -13.98 -4.77
CA SER A 122 -11.68 -14.24 -3.45
C SER A 122 -11.05 -15.62 -3.46
N CYS A 123 -9.76 -15.72 -3.16
CA CYS A 123 -9.04 -16.99 -3.22
C CYS A 123 -7.93 -17.06 -2.18
N LYS A 124 -7.48 -18.29 -1.90
CA LYS A 124 -6.29 -18.46 -1.06
C LYS A 124 -5.07 -17.99 -1.83
N LYS A 125 -4.26 -17.15 -1.20
CA LYS A 125 -3.00 -16.62 -1.75
C LYS A 125 -2.09 -17.71 -2.31
N ARG A 126 -2.06 -18.90 -1.70
CA ARG A 126 -1.26 -20.05 -2.19
C ARG A 126 -1.59 -20.47 -3.63
N LEU A 127 -2.79 -20.15 -4.14
CA LEU A 127 -3.24 -20.45 -5.50
C LEU A 127 -2.69 -19.45 -6.54
N LEU A 128 -2.21 -18.28 -6.12
CA LEU A 128 -1.70 -17.25 -7.02
C LEU A 128 -0.20 -17.41 -7.27
N LYS A 129 0.27 -17.03 -8.45
CA LYS A 129 1.70 -16.96 -8.77
C LYS A 129 2.42 -16.04 -7.79
N TYR A 130 3.73 -16.24 -7.69
CA TYR A 130 4.53 -15.57 -6.67
C TYR A 130 4.46 -14.03 -6.76
N GLU A 131 4.52 -13.47 -7.96
CA GLU A 131 4.42 -12.02 -8.19
C GLU A 131 3.09 -11.43 -7.68
N PHE A 132 1.97 -12.10 -7.96
CA PHE A 132 0.65 -11.68 -7.51
C PHE A 132 0.43 -11.91 -6.02
N CYS A 133 1.09 -12.91 -5.43
CA CYS A 133 1.16 -13.05 -3.98
C CYS A 133 1.83 -11.83 -3.34
N LEU A 134 2.95 -11.38 -3.92
CA LEU A 134 3.69 -10.22 -3.45
C LEU A 134 2.87 -8.93 -3.64
N LEU A 135 2.22 -8.75 -4.79
CA LEU A 135 1.35 -7.61 -5.04
C LEU A 135 0.20 -7.54 -4.03
N ASN A 136 -0.47 -8.67 -3.79
CA ASN A 136 -1.51 -8.75 -2.77
C ASN A 136 -0.98 -8.36 -1.38
N ASP A 137 0.24 -8.78 -1.04
CA ASP A 137 0.83 -8.45 0.26
C ASP A 137 1.13 -6.96 0.40
N ILE A 138 1.65 -6.33 -0.66
CA ILE A 138 1.88 -4.89 -0.72
C ILE A 138 0.55 -4.16 -0.54
N LEU A 139 -0.47 -4.51 -1.32
CA LEU A 139 -1.80 -3.89 -1.26
C LEU A 139 -2.49 -4.13 0.08
N ALA A 140 -2.44 -5.35 0.60
CA ALA A 140 -3.01 -5.67 1.91
C ALA A 140 -2.39 -4.82 3.00
N LYS A 141 -1.08 -4.56 2.94
CA LYS A 141 -0.41 -3.69 3.92
C LYS A 141 -0.69 -2.21 3.70
N ALA A 142 -0.74 -1.78 2.44
CA ALA A 142 -0.92 -0.38 2.06
C ALA A 142 -2.37 0.09 2.15
N ILE A 143 -3.35 -0.80 2.37
CA ILE A 143 -4.78 -0.47 2.29
C ILE A 143 -5.57 -1.09 3.45
N SER A 144 -5.12 -2.19 4.07
CA SER A 144 -5.82 -2.76 5.22
C SER A 144 -5.46 -2.05 6.52
N VAL A 145 -6.47 -1.48 7.17
CA VAL A 145 -6.35 -0.96 8.56
C VAL A 145 -6.47 -2.09 9.61
N LYS A 146 -6.85 -3.29 9.18
CA LYS A 146 -7.03 -4.45 10.07
C LYS A 146 -5.75 -5.27 10.13
N ALA A 147 -5.30 -5.55 11.36
CA ALA A 147 -4.31 -6.59 11.64
C ALA A 147 -4.98 -7.96 11.51
N GLY A 148 -4.44 -8.84 10.67
CA GLY A 148 -5.00 -10.17 10.45
C GLY A 148 -4.16 -11.02 9.50
N SER A 149 -4.48 -12.31 9.42
CA SER A 149 -3.91 -13.20 8.40
C SER A 149 -4.36 -12.74 7.02
N PHE A 150 -3.41 -12.48 6.13
CA PHE A 150 -3.66 -12.13 4.73
C PHE A 150 -3.55 -13.36 3.81
N ASP A 151 -3.85 -14.55 4.31
CA ASP A 151 -3.82 -15.81 3.56
C ASP A 151 -4.93 -15.90 2.49
N VAL A 152 -5.99 -15.11 2.66
CA VAL A 152 -7.05 -14.92 1.67
C VAL A 152 -6.87 -13.58 0.97
N VAL A 153 -6.99 -13.59 -0.36
CA VAL A 153 -7.10 -12.41 -1.22
C VAL A 153 -8.58 -12.02 -1.25
N THR A 154 -8.90 -10.77 -0.90
CA THR A 154 -10.26 -10.24 -0.96
C THR A 154 -10.62 -9.84 -2.38
N HIS A 155 -11.92 -9.74 -2.67
CA HIS A 155 -12.42 -9.29 -3.97
C HIS A 155 -11.83 -7.94 -4.39
N GLU A 156 -11.85 -6.94 -3.49
CA GLU A 156 -11.28 -5.61 -3.73
C GLU A 156 -9.78 -5.67 -4.06
N ARG A 157 -8.99 -6.45 -3.30
CA ARG A 157 -7.56 -6.60 -3.59
C ARG A 157 -7.33 -7.27 -4.92
N PHE A 158 -8.14 -8.26 -5.29
CA PHE A 158 -8.07 -8.89 -6.59
C PHE A 158 -8.33 -7.89 -7.74
N LEU A 159 -9.31 -6.99 -7.58
CA LEU A 159 -9.59 -5.93 -8.54
C LEU A 159 -8.46 -4.91 -8.64
N MET A 160 -7.88 -4.47 -7.51
CA MET A 160 -6.70 -3.60 -7.50
C MET A 160 -5.52 -4.24 -8.21
N MET A 161 -5.25 -5.52 -7.93
CA MET A 161 -4.20 -6.28 -8.61
C MET A 161 -4.42 -6.35 -10.12
N THR A 162 -5.68 -6.56 -10.53
CA THR A 162 -6.09 -6.58 -11.94
C THR A 162 -5.83 -5.24 -12.59
N ALA A 163 -6.29 -4.15 -11.98
CA ALA A 163 -6.11 -2.81 -12.50
C ALA A 163 -4.63 -2.41 -12.63
N ILE A 164 -3.80 -2.72 -11.61
CA ILE A 164 -2.36 -2.48 -11.67
C ILE A 164 -1.73 -3.29 -12.79
N HIS A 165 -2.06 -4.58 -12.89
CA HIS A 165 -1.47 -5.46 -13.89
C HIS A 165 -1.80 -5.03 -15.32
N PHE A 166 -3.04 -4.60 -15.57
CA PHE A 166 -3.49 -4.18 -16.91
C PHE A 166 -3.35 -2.67 -17.16
N GLY A 167 -2.77 -1.90 -16.24
CA GLY A 167 -2.60 -0.46 -16.39
C GLY A 167 -3.90 0.33 -16.42
N VAL A 168 -4.97 -0.19 -15.81
CA VAL A 168 -6.22 0.56 -15.62
C VAL A 168 -5.95 1.71 -14.67
N LYS A 169 -6.24 2.94 -15.12
CA LYS A 169 -6.07 4.13 -14.28
C LYS A 169 -7.02 4.05 -13.08
N ILE A 170 -6.45 4.17 -11.89
CA ILE A 170 -7.17 4.27 -10.63
C ILE A 170 -6.82 5.61 -9.99
N ASN A 171 -7.82 6.27 -9.43
CA ASN A 171 -7.62 7.43 -8.58
C ASN A 171 -7.13 6.99 -7.20
N TRP A 172 -5.82 6.75 -7.10
CA TRP A 172 -5.16 6.32 -5.86
C TRP A 172 -5.23 7.37 -4.77
N SER A 173 -5.31 8.65 -5.14
CA SER A 173 -5.45 9.73 -4.16
C SER A 173 -6.74 9.59 -3.36
N THR A 174 -7.86 9.35 -4.01
CA THR A 174 -9.16 9.19 -3.34
C THR A 174 -9.17 7.93 -2.48
N ILE A 175 -8.77 6.78 -3.04
CA ILE A 175 -8.78 5.51 -2.29
C ILE A 175 -7.93 5.60 -1.02
N LEU A 176 -6.70 6.10 -1.12
CA LEU A 176 -5.80 6.18 0.02
C LEU A 176 -6.23 7.26 1.03
N PHE A 177 -6.82 8.36 0.56
CA PHE A 177 -7.34 9.40 1.44
C PHE A 177 -8.56 8.92 2.24
N GLU A 178 -9.46 8.14 1.63
CA GLU A 178 -10.56 7.49 2.36
C GLU A 178 -10.06 6.49 3.40
N VAL A 179 -9.04 5.68 3.07
CA VAL A 179 -8.40 4.77 4.04
C VAL A 179 -7.83 5.55 5.22
N LEU A 180 -7.16 6.67 4.95
CA LEU A 180 -6.61 7.54 6.00
C LEU A 180 -7.72 8.11 6.89
N LYS A 181 -8.83 8.57 6.31
CA LYS A 181 -10.01 9.02 7.05
C LYS A 181 -10.60 7.91 7.93
N GLU A 182 -10.74 6.69 7.39
CA GLU A 182 -11.20 5.53 8.18
C GLU A 182 -10.22 5.12 9.30
N MET A 183 -8.93 5.47 9.19
CA MET A 183 -7.97 5.30 10.28
C MET A 183 -8.21 6.31 11.39
N VAL A 184 -8.45 7.58 11.03
CA VAL A 184 -8.72 8.70 11.95
C VAL A 184 -10.04 8.50 12.69
N ASP A 185 -11.12 8.15 11.99
CA ASP A 185 -12.47 8.05 12.56
C ASP A 185 -12.66 6.88 13.53
N ARG A 186 -11.70 5.97 13.67
CA ARG A 186 -11.88 4.76 14.49
C ARG A 186 -11.79 5.09 16.00
N PRO A 187 -12.92 5.07 16.74
CA PRO A 187 -13.03 5.72 18.05
C PRO A 187 -12.46 4.90 19.23
N GLN A 188 -11.76 3.79 18.98
CA GLN A 188 -11.40 2.79 20.00
C GLN A 188 -9.91 2.44 20.09
N LYS A 189 -9.02 3.19 19.48
CA LYS A 189 -7.58 2.91 19.53
C LYS A 189 -6.84 4.10 20.08
N GLU A 190 -6.00 3.86 21.08
CA GLU A 190 -5.09 4.89 21.56
C GLU A 190 -4.33 5.49 20.37
N PRO A 191 -4.13 6.82 20.34
CA PRO A 191 -3.36 7.52 19.31
C PRO A 191 -1.97 6.92 19.11
N ARG A 192 -1.35 6.39 20.17
CA ARG A 192 -0.14 5.56 20.10
C ARG A 192 -0.29 4.31 19.24
N VAL A 193 -1.39 3.59 19.40
CA VAL A 193 -1.72 2.39 18.61
C VAL A 193 -2.08 2.75 17.16
N LEU A 194 -2.64 3.93 16.91
CA LEU A 194 -2.90 4.44 15.55
C LEU A 194 -1.61 4.93 14.88
N GLY A 195 -0.78 5.70 15.60
CA GLY A 195 0.56 6.11 15.20
C GLY A 195 1.43 4.91 14.87
N LEU A 196 1.50 3.92 15.76
CA LEU A 196 2.19 2.64 15.49
C LEU A 196 1.59 1.88 14.30
N LYS A 197 0.28 1.94 14.05
CA LYS A 197 -0.35 1.32 12.87
C LYS A 197 -0.06 2.07 11.59
N PHE A 198 0.02 3.39 11.62
CA PHE A 198 0.40 4.23 10.48
C PHE A 198 1.89 4.13 10.18
N VAL A 199 2.73 4.17 11.22
CA VAL A 199 4.15 3.82 11.16
C VAL A 199 4.31 2.40 10.63
N PHE A 200 3.52 1.43 11.09
CA PHE A 200 3.55 0.05 10.57
C PHE A 200 3.04 -0.03 9.13
N PHE A 201 2.03 0.74 8.76
CA PHE A 201 1.52 0.86 7.41
C PHE A 201 2.58 1.44 6.46
N LEU A 202 3.40 2.39 6.92
CA LEU A 202 4.58 2.90 6.22
C LEU A 202 5.81 1.94 6.31
N ARG A 203 6.00 1.20 7.42
CA ARG A 203 7.14 0.28 7.68
C ARG A 203 6.99 -1.11 7.06
N ALA A 204 5.78 -1.66 7.05
CA ALA A 204 5.56 -3.09 6.91
C ALA A 204 5.90 -3.60 5.51
N THR A 205 6.05 -2.72 4.54
CA THR A 205 6.59 -3.00 3.21
C THR A 205 7.99 -3.66 3.28
N LEU A 206 8.74 -3.46 4.38
CA LEU A 206 10.13 -3.91 4.56
C LEU A 206 10.28 -5.34 5.09
N ARG A 207 9.39 -5.79 6.01
CA ARG A 207 9.56 -7.10 6.67
C ARG A 207 9.24 -8.30 5.76
N LEU A 208 8.31 -8.13 4.80
CA LEU A 208 7.94 -9.21 3.87
C LEU A 208 8.96 -9.47 2.77
N LEU A 209 9.81 -8.48 2.45
CA LEU A 209 10.90 -8.64 1.49
C LEU A 209 12.11 -9.32 2.15
N TRP A 210 12.43 -8.98 3.41
CA TRP A 210 13.52 -9.60 4.17
C TRP A 210 13.27 -11.09 4.45
N GLU A 211 12.10 -11.46 4.99
CA GLU A 211 11.78 -12.87 5.30
C GLU A 211 11.63 -13.75 4.05
N ARG A 212 11.34 -13.17 2.89
CA ARG A 212 11.26 -13.91 1.61
C ARG A 212 12.57 -13.95 0.84
N GLN A 213 13.47 -12.97 0.94
CA GLN A 213 14.79 -13.02 0.29
C GLN A 213 15.65 -14.20 0.81
N GLN A 214 15.49 -14.58 2.08
CA GLN A 214 16.13 -15.76 2.66
C GLN A 214 15.62 -17.11 2.11
N SER A 215 14.51 -17.13 1.35
CA SER A 215 14.04 -18.32 0.63
C SER A 215 14.48 -18.35 -0.84
N PHE A 216 15.30 -17.39 -1.29
CA PHE A 216 15.85 -17.29 -2.66
C PHE A 216 17.38 -17.31 -2.71
N LEU A 217 18.07 -17.50 -1.59
CA LEU A 217 19.49 -17.89 -1.61
C LEU A 217 19.58 -19.42 -1.54
N PRO A 218 20.43 -20.07 -2.35
CA PRO A 218 20.68 -21.51 -2.27
C PRO A 218 21.28 -21.92 -0.92
#